data_AF-A0A7X3V0G2-F1
#
_entry.id   AF-A0A7X3V0G2-F1
#
_cell.length_a   1.000
_cell.length_b   1.000
_cell.length_c   1.000
_cell.angle_alpha   90.00
_cell.angle_beta   90.00
_cell.angle_gamma   90.00
#
_symmetry.space_group_name_H-M   'P 1'
#
loop_
_entity.id
_entity.type
_entity.pdbx_description
1 polymer ?
#
loop_
_entity_poly.entity_id
_entity_poly.type
_entity_poly.pdbx_seq_one_letter_code
_entity_poly.pdbx_strand_id
1 'polypeptide(L)'
;MSELIANLLFLVGGFGALYFGAEWLVRGSVRIASEMGVSPVVVGLTLVSLGTSAPELVVCIQAAIDGAGNLAAGNVLGSNLANIGLILGATALLRPVAVADRVIAREVPIMILITVMIFPFVMDGGVSRGDGVVLLVLLTVYLAITFVSTEEDAADILDEVGLARDGDHQEHATSRIGNLGLVAAGAIGLGLGGRAII
;
A
#
# COMPACT_ATOMS: atom_id res chain seq x y z
N MET A 1 19.38 22.39 -20.02
CA MET A 1 18.09 22.02 -20.63
C MET A 1 18.01 20.52 -20.87
N SER A 2 19.04 19.89 -21.45
CA SER A 2 19.13 18.42 -21.61
C SER A 2 19.01 17.64 -20.28
N GLU A 3 19.70 18.08 -19.22
CA GLU A 3 19.65 17.38 -17.92
C GLU A 3 18.29 17.49 -17.23
N LEU A 4 17.62 18.65 -17.33
CA LEU A 4 16.27 18.82 -16.79
C LEU A 4 15.29 17.87 -17.48
N ILE A 5 15.39 17.75 -18.80
CA ILE A 5 14.55 16.84 -19.59
C ILE A 5 14.85 15.39 -19.21
N ALA A 6 16.12 15.02 -19.06
CA ALA A 6 16.50 13.67 -18.63
C ALA A 6 15.93 13.34 -17.24
N ASN A 7 16.07 14.23 -16.27
CA ASN A 7 15.55 14.04 -14.91
C ASN A 7 14.02 13.93 -14.90
N LEU A 8 13.33 14.76 -15.70
CA LEU A 8 11.88 14.67 -15.82
C LEU A 8 11.45 13.33 -16.45
N LEU A 9 12.19 12.84 -17.45
CA LEU A 9 11.93 11.53 -18.05
C LEU A 9 12.16 10.39 -17.06
N PHE A 10 13.22 10.44 -16.24
CA PHE A 10 13.45 9.47 -15.19
C PHE A 10 12.37 9.51 -14.12
N LEU A 11 11.92 10.71 -13.72
CA LEU A 11 10.84 10.87 -12.75
C LEU A 11 9.52 10.28 -13.27
N VAL A 12 9.10 10.67 -14.48
CA VAL A 12 7.84 10.18 -15.09
C VAL A 12 7.93 8.68 -15.37
N GLY A 13 9.05 8.20 -15.91
CA GLY A 13 9.30 6.78 -16.15
C GLY A 13 9.33 5.97 -14.85
N GLY A 14 9.92 6.53 -13.80
CA GLY A 14 9.97 5.95 -12.46
C GLY A 14 8.59 5.79 -11.84
N PHE A 15 7.76 6.83 -11.88
CA PHE A 15 6.36 6.74 -11.45
C PHE A 15 5.56 5.73 -12.26
N GLY A 16 5.76 5.68 -13.58
CA GLY A 16 5.14 4.66 -14.44
C GLY A 16 5.55 3.25 -14.04
N ALA A 17 6.86 3.01 -13.84
CA ALA A 17 7.39 1.72 -13.42
C ALA A 17 6.90 1.30 -12.03
N LEU A 18 6.77 2.25 -11.09
CA LEU A 18 6.17 2.01 -9.78
C LEU A 18 4.69 1.62 -9.89
N TYR A 19 3.90 2.37 -10.66
CA TYR A 19 2.47 2.14 -10.84
C TYR A 19 2.20 0.77 -11.48
N PHE A 20 2.78 0.49 -12.64
CA PHE A 20 2.60 -0.80 -13.31
C PHE A 20 3.27 -1.94 -12.55
N GLY A 21 4.38 -1.66 -11.85
CA GLY A 21 5.05 -2.63 -11.00
C GLY A 21 4.15 -3.11 -9.85
N ALA A 22 3.51 -2.19 -9.14
CA ALA A 22 2.53 -2.52 -8.10
C ALA A 22 1.33 -3.27 -8.69
N GLU A 23 0.78 -2.81 -9.81
CA GLU A 23 -0.38 -3.44 -10.44
C GLU A 23 -0.10 -4.90 -10.83
N TRP A 24 1.04 -5.17 -11.46
CA TRP A 24 1.46 -6.52 -11.82
C TRP A 24 1.77 -7.39 -10.60
N LEU A 25 2.40 -6.81 -9.58
CA LEU A 25 2.66 -7.51 -8.33
C LEU A 25 1.35 -7.95 -7.65
N VAL A 26 0.38 -7.03 -7.53
CA VAL A 26 -0.91 -7.28 -6.89
C VAL A 26 -1.71 -8.31 -7.68
N ARG A 27 -1.90 -8.11 -8.99
CA ARG A 27 -2.66 -9.05 -9.84
C ARG A 27 -2.08 -10.46 -9.79
N GLY A 28 -0.76 -10.59 -9.84
CA GLY A 28 -0.07 -11.88 -9.85
C GLY A 28 -0.22 -12.58 -8.50
N SER A 29 -0.07 -11.84 -7.41
CA SER A 29 -0.21 -12.35 -6.05
C SER A 29 -1.65 -12.77 -5.74
N VAL A 30 -2.63 -11.97 -6.16
CA VAL A 30 -4.07 -12.27 -6.03
C VAL A 30 -4.42 -13.58 -6.74
N ARG A 31 -3.98 -13.77 -7.99
CA ARG A 31 -4.23 -15.01 -8.74
C ARG A 31 -3.61 -16.24 -8.08
N ILE A 32 -2.35 -16.13 -7.63
CA ILE A 32 -1.67 -17.22 -6.91
C ILE A 32 -2.44 -17.58 -5.63
N ALA A 33 -2.83 -16.57 -4.83
CA ALA A 33 -3.56 -16.80 -3.59
C ALA A 33 -4.92 -17.45 -3.82
N SER A 34 -5.66 -17.01 -4.84
CA SER A 34 -6.94 -17.62 -5.23
C SER A 34 -6.79 -19.08 -5.69
N GLU A 35 -5.74 -19.41 -6.45
CA GLU A 35 -5.43 -20.80 -6.82
C GLU A 35 -5.05 -21.69 -5.62
N MET A 36 -4.54 -21.08 -4.54
CA MET A 36 -4.22 -21.75 -3.29
C MET A 36 -5.43 -21.89 -2.36
N GLY A 37 -6.61 -21.41 -2.77
CA GLY A 37 -7.83 -21.48 -1.97
C GLY A 37 -7.90 -20.45 -0.84
N VAL A 38 -7.09 -19.39 -0.90
CA VAL A 38 -7.16 -18.28 0.07
C VAL A 38 -8.45 -17.50 -0.19
N SER A 39 -9.17 -17.12 0.88
CA SER A 39 -10.44 -16.41 0.74
C SER A 39 -10.24 -15.02 0.12
N PRO A 40 -11.18 -14.52 -0.72
CA PRO A 40 -11.09 -13.19 -1.32
C PRO A 40 -10.94 -12.07 -0.28
N VAL A 41 -11.53 -12.25 0.91
CA VAL A 41 -11.42 -11.30 2.03
C VAL A 41 -9.99 -11.20 2.53
N VAL A 42 -9.35 -12.34 2.77
CA VAL A 42 -7.95 -12.36 3.22
C VAL A 42 -7.05 -11.75 2.15
N VAL A 43 -7.28 -12.05 0.87
CA VAL A 43 -6.54 -11.45 -0.24
C VAL A 43 -6.70 -9.94 -0.29
N GLY A 44 -7.93 -9.42 -0.16
CA GLY A 44 -8.21 -7.98 -0.14
C GLY A 44 -7.54 -7.26 1.03
N LEU A 45 -7.66 -7.83 2.24
CA LEU A 45 -7.13 -7.23 3.46
C LEU A 45 -5.61 -7.32 3.59
N THR A 46 -4.95 -8.20 2.84
CA THR A 46 -3.50 -8.40 2.93
C THR A 46 -2.77 -8.03 1.65
N LEU A 47 -2.97 -8.78 0.56
CA LEU A 47 -2.21 -8.60 -0.68
C LEU A 47 -2.58 -7.31 -1.39
N VAL A 48 -3.86 -6.98 -1.47
CA VAL A 48 -4.31 -5.76 -2.14
C VAL A 48 -3.92 -4.54 -1.30
N SER A 49 -4.23 -4.56 0.01
CA SER A 49 -3.92 -3.45 0.92
C SER A 49 -2.43 -3.14 1.04
N LEU A 50 -1.56 -4.17 1.14
CA LEU A 50 -0.11 -3.97 1.17
C LEU A 50 0.43 -3.60 -0.20
N GLY A 51 -0.17 -4.14 -1.26
CA GLY A 51 0.25 -3.90 -2.63
C GLY A 51 0.05 -2.47 -3.10
N THR A 52 -1.03 -1.80 -2.66
CA THR A 52 -1.25 -0.37 -2.96
C THR A 52 -0.24 0.54 -2.28
N SER A 53 0.37 0.10 -1.18
CA SER A 53 1.43 0.83 -0.46
C SER A 53 2.85 0.37 -0.83
N ALA A 54 2.97 -0.59 -1.74
CA ALA A 54 4.26 -1.16 -2.15
C ALA A 54 5.16 -0.13 -2.86
N PRO A 55 4.67 0.74 -3.76
CA PRO A 55 5.47 1.83 -4.33
C PRO A 55 6.12 2.71 -3.27
N GLU A 56 5.32 3.15 -2.29
CA GLU A 56 5.72 4.05 -1.22
C GLU A 56 6.76 3.38 -0.32
N LEU A 57 6.55 2.11 0.02
CA LEU A 57 7.51 1.32 0.79
C LEU A 57 8.85 1.22 0.06
N VAL A 58 8.83 0.95 -1.24
CA VAL A 58 10.04 0.79 -2.05
C VAL A 58 10.79 2.12 -2.16
N VAL A 59 10.10 3.23 -2.39
CA VAL A 59 10.72 4.57 -2.39
C VAL A 59 11.31 4.89 -1.02
N CYS A 60 10.58 4.63 0.07
CA CYS A 60 11.08 4.88 1.43
C CYS A 60 12.32 4.05 1.77
N ILE A 61 12.33 2.76 1.44
CA ILE A 61 13.47 1.87 1.71
C ILE A 61 14.69 2.35 0.93
N GLN A 62 14.54 2.62 -0.36
CA GLN A 62 15.66 3.06 -1.19
C GLN A 62 16.18 4.42 -0.75
N ALA A 63 15.29 5.37 -0.44
CA ALA A 63 15.68 6.69 0.05
C ALA A 63 16.41 6.59 1.39
N ALA A 64 15.99 5.69 2.28
CA ALA A 64 16.68 5.44 3.54
C ALA A 64 18.08 4.81 3.33
N ILE A 65 18.23 3.89 2.37
CA ILE A 65 19.52 3.27 2.03
C ILE A 65 20.49 4.31 1.46
N ASP A 66 20.01 5.20 0.60
CA ASP A 66 20.82 6.24 -0.05
C ASP A 66 21.06 7.47 0.86
N GLY A 67 20.66 7.41 2.14
CA GLY A 67 20.86 8.48 3.12
C GLY A 67 19.90 9.67 2.95
N ALA A 68 18.93 9.58 2.04
CA ALA A 68 17.88 10.56 1.79
C ALA A 68 16.69 10.39 2.78
N GLY A 69 16.96 10.33 4.08
CA GLY A 69 15.93 10.10 5.12
C GLY A 69 14.80 11.14 5.12
N ASN A 70 15.11 12.41 4.78
CA ASN A 70 14.11 13.47 4.64
C ASN A 70 13.12 13.19 3.49
N LEU A 71 13.58 12.57 2.40
CA LEU A 71 12.72 12.17 1.28
C LEU A 71 11.81 11.02 1.70
N ALA A 72 12.34 10.03 2.44
CA ALA A 72 11.53 8.94 2.99
C ALA A 72 10.44 9.47 3.92
N ALA A 73 10.78 10.36 4.86
CA ALA A 73 9.81 10.99 5.76
C ALA A 73 8.77 11.83 4.99
N GLY A 74 9.21 12.60 3.99
CA GLY A 74 8.33 13.37 3.11
C GLY A 74 7.36 12.48 2.32
N ASN A 75 7.82 11.33 1.84
CA ASN A 75 6.98 10.36 1.15
C ASN A 75 5.90 9.78 2.07
N VAL A 76 6.26 9.33 3.28
CA VAL A 76 5.29 8.76 4.25
C VAL A 76 4.25 9.79 4.70
N LEU A 77 4.68 11.00 5.03
CA LEU A 77 3.77 12.05 5.48
C LEU A 77 2.90 12.57 4.34
N GLY A 78 3.49 12.73 3.15
CA GLY A 78 2.82 13.22 1.96
C GLY A 78 1.76 12.26 1.44
N SER A 79 2.04 10.96 1.40
CA SER A 79 1.08 9.95 0.91
C SER A 79 -0.15 9.84 1.82
N ASN A 80 0.04 9.84 3.14
CA ASN A 80 -1.07 9.83 4.10
C ASN A 80 -1.91 11.11 4.03
N LEU A 81 -1.26 12.28 3.89
CA LEU A 81 -1.97 13.55 3.72
C LEU A 81 -2.75 13.59 2.41
N ALA A 82 -2.18 13.09 1.31
CA ALA A 82 -2.87 12.98 0.03
C ALA A 82 -4.06 12.00 0.12
N ASN A 83 -3.90 10.85 0.76
CA ASN A 83 -4.97 9.86 0.90
C ASN A 83 -6.18 10.43 1.68
N ILE A 84 -5.95 11.09 2.81
CA ILE A 84 -7.04 11.61 3.64
C ILE A 84 -7.55 12.97 3.11
N GLY A 85 -6.64 13.89 2.81
CA GLY A 85 -7.01 15.25 2.42
C GLY A 85 -7.48 15.36 0.98
N LEU A 86 -6.72 14.77 0.04
CA LEU A 86 -7.02 14.88 -1.38
C LEU A 86 -8.00 13.79 -1.84
N ILE A 87 -7.68 12.52 -1.64
CA ILE A 87 -8.50 11.40 -2.18
C ILE A 87 -9.81 11.28 -1.41
N LEU A 88 -9.75 11.07 -0.10
CA LEU A 88 -10.96 10.94 0.73
C LEU A 88 -11.76 12.25 0.76
N GLY A 89 -11.08 13.41 0.87
CA GLY A 89 -11.73 14.71 0.79
C GLY A 89 -12.47 14.95 -0.53
N ALA A 90 -11.82 14.69 -1.68
CA ALA A 90 -12.46 14.86 -2.99
C ALA A 90 -13.60 13.86 -3.22
N THR A 91 -13.44 12.59 -2.81
CA THR A 91 -14.51 11.59 -2.94
C THR A 91 -15.73 11.95 -2.09
N ALA A 92 -15.52 12.44 -0.85
CA ALA A 92 -16.61 12.91 0.02
C ALA A 92 -17.35 14.15 -0.52
N LEU A 93 -16.67 15.03 -1.26
CA LEU A 93 -17.31 16.16 -1.95
C LEU A 93 -18.19 15.71 -3.12
N LEU A 94 -17.79 14.64 -3.82
CA LEU A 94 -18.53 14.12 -4.98
C LEU A 94 -19.71 13.25 -4.57
N ARG A 95 -19.55 12.42 -3.54
CA ARG A 95 -20.59 11.51 -3.04
C ARG A 95 -20.42 11.29 -1.54
N PRO A 96 -21.52 11.27 -0.75
CA PRO A 96 -21.44 10.87 0.65
C PRO A 96 -20.81 9.49 0.79
N VAL A 97 -19.71 9.43 1.55
CA VAL A 97 -19.01 8.17 1.86
C VAL A 97 -19.74 7.54 3.04
N ALA A 98 -20.39 6.41 2.82
CA ALA A 98 -20.89 5.57 3.91
C ALA A 98 -19.67 4.90 4.58
N VAL A 99 -19.58 4.99 5.90
CA VAL A 99 -18.48 4.41 6.68
C VAL A 99 -19.10 3.51 7.74
N ALA A 100 -18.63 2.28 7.84
CA ALA A 100 -19.09 1.35 8.88
C ALA A 100 -18.77 1.88 10.29
N ASP A 101 -19.69 1.66 11.24
CA ASP A 101 -19.52 2.09 12.64
C ASP A 101 -18.23 1.55 13.27
N ARG A 102 -17.82 0.34 12.87
CA ARG A 102 -16.56 -0.29 13.28
C ARG A 102 -15.35 0.56 12.93
N VAL A 103 -15.31 1.11 11.71
CA VAL A 103 -14.20 1.94 11.24
C VAL A 103 -14.10 3.19 12.11
N ILE A 104 -15.24 3.82 12.41
CA ILE A 104 -15.30 5.03 13.25
C ILE A 104 -14.92 4.73 14.70
N ALA A 105 -15.40 3.62 15.27
CA ALA A 105 -15.22 3.31 16.68
C ALA A 105 -13.85 2.68 17.00
N ARG A 106 -13.22 2.00 16.03
CA ARG A 106 -11.98 1.22 16.25
C ARG A 106 -10.82 1.69 15.38
N GLU A 107 -11.00 1.78 14.07
CA GLU A 107 -9.89 2.04 13.14
C GLU A 107 -9.42 3.49 13.18
N VAL A 108 -10.36 4.45 13.15
CA VAL A 108 -10.05 5.88 13.19
C VAL A 108 -9.33 6.28 14.50
N PRO A 109 -9.77 5.86 15.70
CA PRO A 109 -9.05 6.15 16.94
C PRO A 109 -7.64 5.55 16.98
N ILE A 110 -7.44 4.32 16.47
CA ILE A 110 -6.13 3.69 16.38
C ILE A 110 -5.21 4.48 15.42
N MET A 111 -5.73 4.88 14.26
CA MET A 111 -5.00 5.69 13.28
C MET A 111 -4.56 7.03 13.89
N ILE A 112 -5.45 7.72 14.61
CA ILE A 112 -5.13 8.98 15.30
C ILE A 112 -4.08 8.74 16.38
N LEU A 113 -4.24 7.70 17.19
CA LEU A 113 -3.30 7.36 18.26
C LEU A 113 -1.88 7.12 17.72
N ILE A 114 -1.75 6.31 16.66
CA ILE A 114 -0.46 6.04 16.01
C ILE A 114 0.12 7.32 15.40
N THR A 115 -0.72 8.15 14.76
CA THR A 115 -0.28 9.43 14.19
C THR A 115 0.29 10.37 15.26
N VAL A 116 -0.38 10.48 16.41
CA VAL A 116 0.09 11.28 17.54
C VAL A 116 1.35 10.68 18.17
N MET A 117 1.45 9.35 18.23
CA MET A 117 2.60 8.62 18.77
C MET A 117 3.87 8.85 17.95
N ILE A 118 3.77 9.14 16.65
CA ILE A 118 4.94 9.45 15.82
C ILE A 118 5.60 10.78 16.22
N PHE A 119 4.85 11.73 16.78
CA PHE A 119 5.36 13.06 17.11
C PHE A 119 6.62 13.04 18.02
N PRO A 120 6.65 12.32 19.16
CA PRO A 120 7.87 12.21 19.97
C PRO A 120 9.05 11.56 19.25
N PHE A 121 8.84 10.65 18.28
CA PHE A 121 9.91 9.99 17.51
C PHE A 121 10.58 10.90 16.48
N VAL A 122 10.03 12.09 16.24
CA VAL A 122 10.57 13.06 15.28
C VAL A 122 11.14 14.29 16.01
N MET A 123 10.83 14.47 17.30
CA MET A 123 11.27 15.62 18.10
C MET A 123 12.79 15.71 18.28
N ASP A 124 13.48 14.58 18.29
CA ASP A 124 14.94 14.46 18.42
C ASP A 124 15.68 14.62 17.09
N GLY A 125 14.98 14.98 16.01
CA GLY A 125 15.56 15.32 14.72
C GLY A 125 15.45 14.23 13.65
N GLY A 126 14.80 13.11 13.94
CA GLY A 126 14.47 12.08 12.95
C GLY A 126 14.18 10.72 13.57
N VAL A 127 13.60 9.82 12.78
CA VAL A 127 13.21 8.48 13.25
C VAL A 127 14.44 7.59 13.38
N SER A 128 14.72 7.11 14.60
CA SER A 128 15.84 6.20 14.85
C SER A 128 15.51 4.75 14.47
N ARG A 129 16.53 3.87 14.47
CA ARG A 129 16.32 2.43 14.26
C ARG A 129 15.44 1.79 15.35
N GLY A 130 15.52 2.32 16.58
CA GLY A 130 14.70 1.85 17.70
C GLY A 130 13.22 2.16 17.47
N ASP A 131 12.92 3.39 17.04
CA ASP A 131 11.57 3.82 16.72
C ASP A 131 10.99 3.00 15.56
N GLY A 132 11.80 2.73 14.54
CA GLY A 132 11.42 1.84 13.43
C GLY A 132 11.05 0.42 13.90
N VAL A 133 11.79 -0.15 14.86
CA VAL A 133 11.43 -1.46 15.45
C VAL A 133 10.12 -1.37 16.21
N VAL A 134 9.90 -0.32 17.00
CA VAL A 134 8.63 -0.11 17.73
C VAL A 134 7.47 -0.01 16.75
N LEU A 135 7.60 0.77 15.68
CA LEU A 135 6.57 0.92 14.64
C LEU A 135 6.30 -0.40 13.90
N LEU A 136 7.32 -1.20 13.61
CA LEU A 136 7.15 -2.53 13.00
C LEU A 136 6.42 -3.51 13.93
N VAL A 137 6.72 -3.50 15.23
CA VAL A 137 6.02 -4.31 16.23
C VAL A 137 4.55 -3.89 16.30
N LEU A 138 4.27 -2.58 16.36
CA LEU A 138 2.90 -2.06 16.37
C LEU A 138 2.14 -2.45 15.10
N LEU A 139 2.77 -2.33 13.92
CA LEU A 139 2.19 -2.78 12.66
C LEU A 139 1.86 -4.28 12.69
N THR A 140 2.78 -5.11 13.18
CA THR A 140 2.58 -6.56 13.26
C THR A 140 1.44 -6.92 14.21
N VAL A 141 1.38 -6.27 15.37
CA VAL A 141 0.29 -6.44 16.35
C VAL A 141 -1.04 -6.00 15.75
N TYR A 142 -1.08 -4.84 15.08
CA TYR A 142 -2.28 -4.36 14.40
C TYR A 142 -2.77 -5.35 13.34
N LEU A 143 -1.88 -5.82 12.46
CA LEU A 143 -2.23 -6.78 11.42
C LEU A 143 -2.72 -8.11 12.01
N ALA A 144 -2.09 -8.61 13.07
CA ALA A 144 -2.52 -9.85 13.75
C ALA A 144 -3.92 -9.70 14.37
N ILE A 145 -4.17 -8.59 15.06
CA ILE A 145 -5.47 -8.26 15.64
C ILE A 145 -6.53 -8.16 14.55
N THR A 146 -6.24 -7.45 13.46
CA THR A 146 -7.17 -7.30 12.33
C THR A 146 -7.48 -8.66 11.71
N PHE A 147 -6.45 -9.47 11.43
CA PHE A 147 -6.58 -10.79 10.81
C PHE A 147 -7.44 -11.74 11.64
N VAL A 148 -7.26 -11.79 12.96
CA VAL A 148 -8.10 -12.61 13.85
C VAL A 148 -9.53 -12.10 13.89
N SER A 149 -9.72 -10.78 13.81
CA SER A 149 -11.06 -10.17 13.79
C SER A 149 -11.77 -10.32 12.44
N THR A 150 -11.08 -10.79 11.39
CA THR A 150 -11.63 -10.91 10.03
C THR A 150 -12.55 -12.12 9.86
N GLU A 151 -12.37 -13.20 10.64
CA GLU A 151 -13.22 -14.39 10.54
C GLU A 151 -14.69 -14.10 10.90
N GLU A 152 -14.95 -13.10 11.74
CA GLU A 152 -16.32 -12.68 12.12
C GLU A 152 -16.95 -11.70 11.11
N ASP A 153 -16.13 -10.90 10.39
CA ASP A 153 -16.59 -9.73 9.62
C ASP A 153 -16.37 -9.86 8.10
N ALA A 154 -16.00 -11.06 7.63
CA ALA A 154 -15.71 -11.33 6.24
C ALA A 154 -16.88 -10.98 5.29
N ALA A 155 -18.13 -11.12 5.75
CA ALA A 155 -19.32 -10.81 4.96
C ALA A 155 -19.48 -9.29 4.72
N ASP A 156 -19.28 -8.46 5.75
CA ASP A 156 -19.46 -7.02 5.67
C ASP A 156 -18.38 -6.35 4.80
N ILE A 157 -17.14 -6.84 4.89
CA ILE A 157 -16.01 -6.35 4.08
C ILE A 157 -16.19 -6.70 2.59
N LEU A 158 -16.78 -7.85 2.26
CA LEU A 158 -17.05 -8.23 0.86
C LEU A 158 -18.10 -7.33 0.21
N ASP A 159 -19.12 -6.94 0.96
CA ASP A 159 -20.16 -6.02 0.49
C ASP A 159 -19.62 -4.59 0.36
N GLU A 160 -18.75 -4.14 1.27
CA GLU A 160 -18.17 -2.79 1.25
C GLU A 160 -17.11 -2.59 0.15
N VAL A 161 -16.28 -3.60 -0.12
CA VAL A 161 -15.25 -3.55 -1.19
C VAL A 161 -15.83 -3.93 -2.56
N GLY A 162 -17.09 -4.38 -2.64
CA GLY A 162 -17.76 -4.72 -3.90
C GLY A 162 -17.10 -5.90 -4.65
N LEU A 163 -16.23 -6.66 -3.99
CA LEU A 163 -15.50 -7.80 -4.59
C LEU A 163 -16.40 -9.01 -4.82
N ALA A 164 -17.63 -8.99 -4.29
CA ALA A 164 -18.64 -10.00 -4.53
C ALA A 164 -19.65 -9.55 -5.60
N ARG A 165 -19.21 -9.19 -6.82
CA ARG A 165 -20.15 -9.26 -7.97
C ARG A 165 -19.62 -9.27 -9.39
N ASP A 166 -18.32 -9.13 -9.66
CA ASP A 166 -17.80 -9.37 -11.01
C ASP A 166 -17.27 -10.81 -11.13
N GLY A 167 -18.21 -11.75 -11.09
CA GLY A 167 -18.03 -13.12 -11.55
C GLY A 167 -18.08 -13.25 -13.07
N ASP A 168 -17.59 -12.27 -13.82
CA ASP A 168 -17.59 -12.34 -15.29
C ASP A 168 -16.41 -11.60 -15.92
N HIS A 169 -15.19 -11.95 -15.50
CA HIS A 169 -14.04 -11.89 -16.39
C HIS A 169 -13.55 -13.31 -16.63
N GLN A 170 -14.01 -13.84 -17.75
CA GLN A 170 -13.54 -15.04 -18.42
C GLN A 170 -12.04 -14.88 -18.72
N GLU A 171 -11.19 -15.01 -17.71
CA GLU A 171 -9.76 -14.75 -17.84
C GLU A 171 -9.03 -16.07 -18.13
N HIS A 172 -8.39 -16.13 -19.29
CA HIS A 172 -7.59 -17.24 -19.77
C HIS A 172 -6.76 -17.85 -18.64
N ALA A 173 -6.82 -19.18 -18.51
CA ALA A 173 -6.00 -19.99 -17.61
C ALA A 173 -4.51 -19.69 -17.86
N THR A 174 -4.02 -18.63 -17.24
CA THR A 174 -2.61 -18.24 -17.28
C THR A 174 -1.91 -19.26 -16.40
N SER A 175 -0.95 -19.98 -16.97
CA SER A 175 -0.18 -20.97 -16.24
C SER A 175 0.38 -20.36 -14.94
N ARG A 176 0.51 -21.14 -13.86
CA ARG A 176 1.19 -20.73 -12.61
C ARG A 176 2.52 -20.02 -12.86
N ILE A 177 3.22 -20.44 -13.92
CA ILE A 177 4.47 -19.83 -14.38
C ILE A 177 4.26 -18.38 -14.84
N GLY A 178 3.17 -18.10 -15.54
CA GLY A 178 2.80 -16.75 -15.96
C GLY A 178 2.44 -15.84 -14.79
N ASN A 179 1.73 -16.36 -13.77
CA ASN A 179 1.41 -15.58 -12.57
C ASN A 179 2.67 -15.26 -11.75
N LEU A 180 3.58 -16.23 -11.60
CA LEU A 180 4.90 -15.99 -11.01
C LEU A 180 5.73 -14.98 -11.81
N GLY A 181 5.67 -15.06 -13.14
CA GLY A 181 6.30 -14.08 -14.03
C GLY A 181 5.76 -12.67 -13.82
N LEU A 182 4.45 -12.53 -13.60
CA LEU A 182 3.81 -11.24 -13.32
C LEU A 182 4.28 -10.66 -11.98
N VAL A 183 4.34 -11.48 -10.92
CA VAL A 183 4.88 -11.09 -9.60
C VAL A 183 6.33 -10.64 -9.71
N ALA A 184 7.17 -11.41 -10.43
CA ALA A 184 8.58 -11.08 -10.62
C ALA A 184 8.75 -9.78 -11.42
N ALA A 185 8.01 -9.62 -12.52
CA ALA A 185 8.03 -8.39 -13.31
C ALA A 185 7.58 -7.18 -12.48
N GLY A 186 6.54 -7.36 -11.65
CA GLY A 186 6.06 -6.33 -10.73
C GLY A 186 7.12 -5.89 -9.72
N ALA A 187 7.77 -6.85 -9.06
CA ALA A 187 8.84 -6.59 -8.11
C ALA A 187 10.05 -5.88 -8.75
N ILE A 188 10.43 -6.28 -9.97
CA ILE A 188 11.50 -5.63 -10.74
C ILE A 188 11.08 -4.20 -11.11
N GLY A 189 9.85 -4.00 -11.60
CA GLY A 189 9.31 -2.69 -11.95
C GLY A 189 9.32 -1.73 -10.78
N LEU A 190 8.90 -2.20 -9.59
CA LEU A 190 8.96 -1.41 -8.36
C LEU A 190 10.40 -1.01 -8.00
N GLY A 191 11.33 -1.97 -8.03
CA GLY A 191 12.74 -1.71 -7.72
C GLY A 191 13.36 -0.67 -8.65
N LEU A 192 13.18 -0.84 -9.96
CA LEU A 192 13.66 0.09 -10.98
C LEU A 192 12.99 1.46 -10.88
N GLY A 193 11.68 1.49 -10.61
CA GLY A 193 10.92 2.72 -10.45
C GLY A 193 11.43 3.54 -9.27
N GLY A 194 11.68 2.91 -8.13
CA GLY A 194 12.26 3.61 -6.97
C GLY A 194 13.69 4.13 -7.25
N ARG A 195 14.54 3.35 -7.92
CA ARG A 195 15.90 3.79 -8.32
C ARG A 195 15.90 4.95 -9.30
N ALA A 196 14.84 5.12 -10.09
CA ALA A 196 14.74 6.21 -11.05
C ALA A 196 14.27 7.52 -10.41
N ILE A 197 13.68 7.47 -9.21
CA ILE A 197 13.12 8.61 -8.50
C ILE A 197 14.13 9.21 -7.50
N ILE A 198 15.00 8.37 -6.93
CA ILE A 198 16.03 8.75 -5.94
C ILE A 198 17.34 9.06 -6.66
#